data_AF-A0A7L9BJP7-F1
#
_entry.id   AF-A0A7L9BJP7-F1
#
_cell.length_a   1.000
_cell.length_b   1.000
_cell.length_c   1.000
_cell.angle_alpha   90.00
_cell.angle_beta   90.00
_cell.angle_gamma   90.00
#
_symmetry.space_group_name_H-M   'P 1'
#
loop_
_entity.id
_entity.type
_entity.pdbx_description
1 polymer ?
#
loop_
_entity_poly.entity_id
_entity_poly.type
_entity_poly.pdbx_seq_one_letter_code
_entity_poly.pdbx_strand_id
1 'polypeptide(L)'
;MIPRSRQPGARRAFTLMEVAVASVAVAFLVASLGAVLAFAARVMPSDKDTTLKAVATRAGFQALARDLAAAYAVLEASPARVEFLVPDRDNDGDPEQIAFVWSGVSGDPLRRIINGSGESIEPRVRAFSITYHTLPGQRDADLGLVESDEVLLASYRGASDGNTVMNGLGLGMSFVPSIPADAQSWRVTRARLWLKSEGTADGVGNVYVMPATDALIPTSTALASSTIRENMLTSGGGWFEVVFPTCVARTPGQPVALVIARSSGSDLGAWGSASAVGHGSTMARATRPLFMSWSSSVGQPLLFEAYGRYTAPSRTVQAVTRLHRATITIKSENHVHSMSVWLPSGPTVP
;
A
#
# COMPACT_ATOMS: atom_id res chain seq x y z
N MET A 1 69.18 -44.94 -43.08
CA MET A 1 68.84 -43.87 -42.12
C MET A 1 69.81 -44.00 -40.95
N ILE A 2 70.82 -43.12 -40.87
CA ILE A 2 72.05 -43.30 -40.08
C ILE A 2 71.83 -42.72 -38.65
N PRO A 3 72.17 -43.44 -37.57
CA PRO A 3 72.03 -42.93 -36.20
C PRO A 3 73.22 -42.03 -35.85
N ARG A 4 72.95 -40.76 -35.50
CA ARG A 4 73.95 -39.82 -34.98
C ARG A 4 74.35 -40.23 -33.55
N SER A 5 75.55 -40.79 -33.42
CA SER A 5 76.22 -41.04 -32.15
C SER A 5 76.38 -39.74 -31.36
N ARG A 6 75.71 -39.62 -30.20
CA ARG A 6 75.95 -38.56 -29.23
C ARG A 6 77.39 -38.70 -28.70
N GLN A 7 78.25 -37.73 -28.99
CA GLN A 7 79.54 -37.63 -28.32
C GLN A 7 79.32 -37.43 -26.82
N PRO A 8 79.98 -38.20 -25.95
CA PRO A 8 79.96 -37.96 -24.51
C PRO A 8 80.67 -36.62 -24.25
N GLY A 9 79.89 -35.57 -23.99
CA GLY A 9 80.42 -34.28 -23.58
C GLY A 9 81.28 -34.47 -22.34
N ALA A 10 82.56 -34.11 -22.44
CA ALA A 10 83.52 -34.18 -21.36
C ALA A 10 82.92 -33.52 -20.12
N ARG A 11 82.68 -34.32 -19.06
CA ARG A 11 82.27 -33.82 -17.76
C ARG A 11 83.43 -33.00 -17.22
N ARG A 12 83.37 -31.69 -17.39
CA ARG A 12 84.31 -30.76 -16.76
C ARG A 12 84.03 -30.83 -15.26
N ALA A 13 84.97 -31.41 -14.53
CA ALA A 13 84.98 -31.33 -13.07
C ALA A 13 85.23 -29.86 -12.69
N PHE A 14 84.39 -29.32 -11.81
CA PHE A 14 84.55 -27.96 -11.32
C PHE A 14 85.90 -27.82 -10.62
N THR A 15 86.58 -26.70 -10.88
CA THR A 15 87.81 -26.40 -10.15
C THR A 15 87.46 -26.04 -8.70
N LEU A 16 88.37 -26.33 -7.77
CA LEU A 16 88.19 -26.06 -6.34
C LEU A 16 87.91 -24.56 -6.08
N MET A 17 88.46 -23.69 -6.93
CA MET A 17 88.24 -22.24 -6.93
C MET A 17 86.82 -21.86 -7.37
N GLU A 18 86.26 -22.53 -8.39
CA GLU A 18 84.86 -22.33 -8.82
C GLU A 18 83.88 -22.69 -7.71
N VAL A 19 84.11 -23.81 -7.01
CA VAL A 19 83.24 -24.24 -5.89
C VAL A 19 83.32 -23.23 -4.73
N ALA A 20 84.51 -22.67 -4.45
CA ALA A 20 84.67 -21.65 -3.42
C ALA A 20 83.98 -20.33 -3.76
N VAL A 21 84.05 -19.88 -5.02
CA VAL A 21 83.36 -18.64 -5.44
C VAL A 21 81.83 -18.86 -5.48
N ALA A 22 81.37 -20.02 -5.95
CA ALA A 22 79.96 -20.37 -5.96
C ALA A 22 79.37 -20.47 -4.55
N SER A 23 80.11 -21.02 -3.58
CA SER A 23 79.64 -21.11 -2.18
C SER A 23 79.53 -19.73 -1.52
N VAL A 24 80.47 -18.83 -1.77
CA VAL A 24 80.40 -17.43 -1.32
C VAL A 24 79.19 -16.73 -1.93
N ALA A 25 78.96 -16.87 -3.24
CA ALA A 25 77.81 -16.28 -3.92
C ALA A 25 76.47 -16.80 -3.37
N VAL A 26 76.35 -18.11 -3.14
CA VAL A 26 75.16 -18.72 -2.52
C VAL A 26 74.96 -18.21 -1.09
N ALA A 27 76.02 -18.05 -0.29
CA ALA A 27 75.93 -17.51 1.06
C ALA A 27 75.37 -16.07 1.07
N PHE A 28 75.84 -15.21 0.16
CA PHE A 28 75.29 -13.86 0.00
C PHE A 28 73.81 -13.89 -0.43
N LEU A 29 73.44 -14.77 -1.36
CA LEU A 29 72.04 -14.91 -1.80
C LEU A 29 71.13 -15.34 -0.65
N VAL A 30 71.51 -16.36 0.12
CA VAL A 30 70.72 -16.84 1.27
C VAL A 30 70.63 -15.76 2.36
N ALA A 31 71.73 -15.05 2.65
CA ALA A 31 71.72 -13.94 3.60
C ALA A 31 70.79 -12.80 3.15
N SER A 32 70.82 -12.45 1.85
CA SER A 32 69.95 -11.42 1.28
C SER A 32 68.46 -11.81 1.32
N LEU A 33 68.14 -13.08 1.01
CA LEU A 33 66.77 -13.59 1.07
C LEU A 33 66.25 -13.61 2.51
N GLY A 34 67.10 -14.00 3.47
CA GLY A 34 66.80 -13.95 4.89
C GLY A 34 66.49 -12.53 5.38
N ALA A 35 67.26 -11.54 4.94
CA ALA A 35 67.01 -10.13 5.24
C ALA A 35 65.68 -9.62 4.65
N VAL A 36 65.36 -10.00 3.40
CA VAL A 36 64.09 -9.63 2.75
C VAL A 36 62.89 -10.27 3.45
N LEU A 37 62.97 -11.55 3.82
CA LEU A 37 61.92 -12.24 4.57
C LEU A 37 61.72 -11.66 5.97
N ALA A 38 62.82 -11.32 6.67
CA ALA A 38 62.75 -10.66 7.97
C ALA A 38 62.12 -9.25 7.86
N PHE A 39 62.40 -8.52 6.77
CA PHE A 39 61.76 -7.23 6.49
C PHE A 39 60.28 -7.40 6.15
N ALA A 40 59.93 -8.35 5.27
CA ALA A 40 58.54 -8.65 4.91
C ALA A 40 57.71 -9.06 6.13
N ALA A 41 58.27 -9.90 7.02
CA ALA A 41 57.62 -10.30 8.27
C ALA A 41 57.41 -9.14 9.24
N ARG A 42 58.24 -8.09 9.19
CA ARG A 42 58.06 -6.86 9.98
C ARG A 42 57.03 -5.90 9.38
N VAL A 43 56.84 -5.95 8.06
CA VAL A 43 55.84 -5.13 7.35
C VAL A 43 54.46 -5.81 7.35
N MET A 44 54.39 -7.13 7.59
CA MET A 44 53.12 -7.81 7.75
C MET A 44 52.34 -7.20 8.93
N PRO A 45 51.09 -6.78 8.68
CA PRO A 45 50.16 -6.39 9.72
C PRO A 45 50.19 -7.40 10.87
N SER A 46 50.51 -6.93 12.07
CA SER A 46 50.28 -7.72 13.27
C SER A 46 48.93 -7.34 13.85
N ASP A 47 48.30 -8.23 14.61
CA ASP A 47 47.10 -7.91 15.41
C ASP A 47 47.34 -6.78 16.44
N LYS A 48 48.57 -6.27 16.56
CA LYS A 48 48.94 -5.12 17.38
C LYS A 48 48.97 -3.81 16.60
N ASP A 49 48.76 -3.82 15.27
CA ASP A 49 48.70 -2.60 14.47
C ASP A 49 47.41 -1.82 14.80
N THR A 50 47.57 -0.77 15.60
CA THR A 50 46.50 0.12 16.05
C THR A 50 45.88 0.89 14.89
N THR A 51 46.63 1.13 13.80
CA THR A 51 46.15 1.89 12.64
C THR A 51 45.13 1.10 11.86
N LEU A 52 45.43 -0.17 11.56
CA LEU A 52 44.51 -1.05 10.84
C LEU A 52 43.23 -1.31 11.64
N LYS A 53 43.34 -1.45 12.96
CA LYS A 53 42.18 -1.53 13.85
C LYS A 53 41.32 -0.27 13.77
N ALA A 54 41.93 0.91 13.89
CA ALA A 54 41.19 2.18 13.79
C ALA A 54 40.48 2.36 12.44
N VAL A 55 41.09 1.90 11.33
CA VAL A 55 40.46 1.90 10.00
C VAL A 55 39.28 0.94 9.95
N ALA A 56 39.41 -0.28 10.47
CA ALA A 56 38.32 -1.26 10.54
C ALA A 56 37.15 -0.76 11.39
N THR A 57 37.44 -0.22 12.59
CA THR A 57 36.43 0.40 13.46
C THR A 57 35.67 1.50 12.72
N ARG A 58 36.39 2.39 12.02
CA ARG A 58 35.78 3.49 11.25
C ARG A 58 34.92 2.99 10.10
N ALA A 59 35.36 1.97 9.38
CA ALA A 59 34.56 1.35 8.31
C ALA A 59 33.25 0.77 8.88
N GLY A 60 33.33 0.13 10.05
CA GLY A 60 32.18 -0.34 10.80
C GLY A 60 31.17 0.74 11.16
N PHE A 61 31.65 1.87 11.65
CA PHE A 61 30.80 3.04 11.92
C PHE A 61 30.11 3.55 10.66
N GLN A 62 30.86 3.66 9.56
CA GLN A 62 30.30 4.13 8.29
C GLN A 62 29.25 3.16 7.75
N ALA A 63 29.41 1.86 7.95
CA ALA A 63 28.38 0.87 7.62
C ALA A 63 27.12 1.09 8.47
N LEU A 64 27.26 1.24 9.79
CA LEU A 64 26.13 1.53 10.69
C LEU A 64 25.40 2.83 10.30
N ALA A 65 26.12 3.92 10.11
CA ALA A 65 25.50 5.18 9.71
C ALA A 65 24.81 5.12 8.36
N ARG A 66 25.40 4.42 7.39
CA ARG A 66 24.81 4.24 6.06
C ARG A 66 23.54 3.40 6.15
N ASP A 67 23.55 2.32 6.91
CA ASP A 67 22.40 1.46 7.08
C ASP A 67 21.27 2.19 7.80
N LEU A 68 21.59 2.89 8.89
CA LEU A 68 20.61 3.68 9.63
C LEU A 68 20.04 4.84 8.78
N ALA A 69 20.86 5.47 7.94
CA ALA A 69 20.41 6.52 7.03
C ALA A 69 19.45 5.99 5.93
N ALA A 70 19.54 4.71 5.58
CA ALA A 70 18.65 4.06 4.64
C ALA A 70 17.40 3.46 5.31
N ALA A 71 17.30 3.50 6.64
CA ALA A 71 16.20 2.88 7.37
C ALA A 71 14.87 3.61 7.12
N TYR A 72 13.80 2.84 6.84
CA TYR A 72 12.45 3.38 6.73
C TYR A 72 11.53 2.97 7.91
N ALA A 73 11.93 1.97 8.71
CA ALA A 73 11.24 1.58 9.94
C ALA A 73 12.24 1.10 10.99
N VAL A 74 12.07 1.49 12.26
CA VAL A 74 12.84 0.98 13.40
C VAL A 74 11.98 -0.05 14.13
N LEU A 75 12.51 -1.25 14.34
CA LEU A 75 11.84 -2.35 15.03
C LEU A 75 12.22 -2.40 16.52
N GLU A 76 13.48 -2.12 16.84
CA GLU A 76 13.99 -2.04 18.20
C GLU A 76 14.99 -0.89 18.34
N ALA A 77 14.86 -0.10 19.41
CA ALA A 77 15.79 0.97 19.73
C ALA A 77 16.13 0.92 21.23
N SER A 78 17.29 0.37 21.57
CA SER A 78 17.85 0.37 22.92
C SER A 78 19.29 0.91 22.91
N PRO A 79 19.89 1.22 24.07
CA PRO A 79 21.26 1.72 24.11
C PRO A 79 22.30 0.76 23.53
N ALA A 80 22.05 -0.56 23.56
CA ALA A 80 23.00 -1.59 23.12
C ALA A 80 22.56 -2.36 21.86
N ARG A 81 21.36 -2.06 21.34
CA ARG A 81 20.80 -2.68 20.14
C ARG A 81 19.96 -1.68 19.35
N VAL A 82 20.16 -1.67 18.04
CA VAL A 82 19.24 -1.03 17.10
C VAL A 82 18.89 -2.03 16.01
N GLU A 83 17.61 -2.15 15.69
CA GLU A 83 17.10 -3.04 14.66
C GLU A 83 16.10 -2.29 13.80
N PHE A 84 16.22 -2.42 12.48
CA PHE A 84 15.46 -1.63 11.54
C PHE A 84 15.35 -2.32 10.16
N LEU A 85 14.41 -1.83 9.36
CA LEU A 85 14.21 -2.25 7.98
C LEU A 85 14.81 -1.23 7.02
N VAL A 86 15.48 -1.71 5.99
CA VAL A 86 15.98 -0.94 4.84
C VAL A 86 15.34 -1.46 3.55
N PRO A 87 15.26 -0.65 2.48
CA PRO A 87 14.75 -1.13 1.19
C PRO A 87 15.64 -2.23 0.65
N ASP A 88 15.03 -3.21 -0.02
CA ASP A 88 15.67 -4.33 -0.72
C ASP A 88 16.88 -3.87 -1.56
N ARG A 89 18.05 -4.41 -1.25
CA ARG A 89 19.36 -4.11 -1.86
C ARG A 89 19.92 -5.29 -2.64
N ASP A 90 19.49 -6.52 -2.35
CA ASP A 90 19.93 -7.73 -3.09
C ASP A 90 18.93 -8.18 -4.17
N ASN A 91 17.80 -7.47 -4.27
CA ASN A 91 16.77 -7.61 -5.28
C ASN A 91 16.06 -8.96 -5.22
N ASP A 92 15.82 -9.48 -4.01
CA ASP A 92 15.03 -10.70 -3.77
C ASP A 92 13.53 -10.44 -3.57
N GLY A 93 13.13 -9.17 -3.45
CA GLY A 93 11.74 -8.72 -3.29
C GLY A 93 11.33 -8.46 -1.84
N ASP A 94 12.18 -8.79 -0.86
CA ASP A 94 11.92 -8.59 0.56
C ASP A 94 12.82 -7.48 1.16
N PRO A 95 12.29 -6.58 2.00
CA PRO A 95 13.14 -5.59 2.69
C PRO A 95 14.11 -6.25 3.66
N GLU A 96 15.35 -5.74 3.76
CA GLU A 96 16.30 -6.32 4.72
C GLU A 96 16.08 -5.83 6.15
N GLN A 97 16.12 -6.78 7.07
CA GLN A 97 16.15 -6.56 8.51
C GLN A 97 17.59 -6.53 8.98
N ILE A 98 18.04 -5.35 9.42
CA ILE A 98 19.40 -5.12 9.90
C ILE A 98 19.37 -4.84 11.40
N ALA A 99 20.17 -5.57 12.17
CA ALA A 99 20.38 -5.34 13.60
C ALA A 99 21.86 -5.10 13.92
N PHE A 100 22.16 -4.06 14.69
CA PHE A 100 23.46 -3.86 15.33
C PHE A 100 23.32 -4.18 16.80
N VAL A 101 24.08 -5.17 17.29
CA VAL A 101 23.92 -5.73 18.63
C VAL A 101 25.26 -5.82 19.34
N TRP A 102 25.31 -5.30 20.56
CA TRP A 102 26.41 -5.53 21.51
C TRP A 102 25.85 -6.14 22.79
N SER A 103 26.56 -7.11 23.37
CA SER A 103 26.08 -7.86 24.55
C SER A 103 26.03 -7.03 25.84
N GLY A 104 26.68 -5.86 25.86
CA GLY A 104 26.90 -5.08 27.09
C GLY A 104 28.17 -5.47 27.85
N VAL A 105 28.85 -6.55 27.46
CA VAL A 105 30.06 -7.03 28.14
C VAL A 105 31.32 -6.44 27.49
N SER A 106 32.18 -5.84 28.30
CA SER A 106 33.45 -5.28 27.85
C SER A 106 34.37 -6.34 27.27
N GLY A 107 34.74 -6.20 26.00
CA GLY A 107 35.53 -7.15 25.24
C GLY A 107 34.73 -7.91 24.18
N ASP A 108 33.41 -7.93 24.29
CA ASP A 108 32.55 -8.60 23.31
C ASP A 108 32.45 -7.80 22.00
N PRO A 109 32.20 -8.48 20.88
CA PRO A 109 32.11 -7.82 19.59
C PRO A 109 30.80 -7.04 19.42
N LEU A 110 30.86 -5.92 18.70
CA LEU A 110 29.67 -5.36 18.06
C LEU A 110 29.39 -6.15 16.78
N ARG A 111 28.20 -6.74 16.70
CA ARG A 111 27.79 -7.55 15.54
C ARG A 111 26.77 -6.80 14.71
N ARG A 112 26.85 -6.97 13.39
CA ARG A 112 25.81 -6.58 12.43
C ARG A 112 25.17 -7.83 11.89
N ILE A 113 23.85 -7.89 11.96
CA ILE A 113 23.04 -9.03 11.55
C ILE A 113 22.14 -8.56 10.42
N ILE A 114 22.22 -9.17 9.24
CA ILE A 114 21.33 -8.94 8.10
C ILE A 114 20.53 -10.21 7.87
N ASN A 115 19.20 -10.14 7.94
CA ASN A 115 18.31 -11.26 7.67
C ASN A 115 18.71 -12.54 8.44
N GLY A 116 19.19 -12.37 9.69
CA GLY A 116 19.67 -13.45 10.56
C GLY A 116 21.14 -13.84 10.42
N SER A 117 21.84 -13.43 9.36
CA SER A 117 23.28 -13.67 9.17
C SER A 117 24.13 -12.58 9.82
N GLY A 118 25.05 -12.95 10.72
CA GLY A 118 25.76 -12.01 11.58
C GLY A 118 27.28 -11.95 11.37
N GLU A 119 27.81 -10.75 11.09
CA GLU A 119 29.25 -10.45 11.01
C GLU A 119 29.73 -9.59 12.21
N SER A 120 31.01 -9.72 12.57
CA SER A 120 31.63 -8.89 13.61
C SER A 120 32.17 -7.61 12.97
N ILE A 121 31.71 -6.46 13.43
CA ILE A 121 32.17 -5.16 12.94
C ILE A 121 33.37 -4.65 13.74
N GLU A 122 33.26 -4.70 15.05
CA GLU A 122 34.33 -4.33 15.98
C GLU A 122 34.52 -5.49 16.94
N PRO A 123 35.62 -6.25 16.83
CA PRO A 123 35.79 -7.49 17.58
C PRO A 123 35.95 -7.30 19.09
N ARG A 124 36.35 -6.11 19.57
CA ARG A 124 36.57 -5.84 21.00
C ARG A 124 36.03 -4.49 21.44
N VAL A 125 34.74 -4.43 21.71
CA VAL A 125 34.08 -3.23 22.22
C VAL A 125 34.19 -3.18 23.74
N ARG A 126 34.69 -2.05 24.28
CA ARG A 126 34.73 -1.78 25.72
C ARG A 126 33.46 -1.12 26.23
N ALA A 127 32.86 -0.26 25.40
CA ALA A 127 31.56 0.35 25.65
C ALA A 127 30.88 0.68 24.32
N PHE A 128 29.58 0.48 24.22
CA PHE A 128 28.74 0.93 23.12
C PHE A 128 27.47 1.55 23.67
N SER A 129 27.09 2.68 23.09
CA SER A 129 25.81 3.32 23.38
C SER A 129 25.24 4.00 22.14
N ILE A 130 23.91 3.93 22.01
CA ILE A 130 23.14 4.70 21.05
C ILE A 130 22.20 5.62 21.83
N THR A 131 22.25 6.92 21.53
CA THR A 131 21.29 7.91 22.02
C THR A 131 20.37 8.34 20.89
N TYR A 132 19.08 8.10 21.05
CA TYR A 132 18.06 8.42 20.06
C TYR A 132 17.42 9.77 20.38
N HIS A 133 17.25 10.61 19.37
CA HIS A 133 16.46 11.83 19.43
C HIS A 133 15.29 11.66 18.48
N THR A 134 14.09 11.67 19.05
CA THR A 134 12.85 11.52 18.30
C THR A 134 12.11 12.83 18.19
N LEU A 135 11.29 12.95 17.14
CA LEU A 135 10.35 14.05 16.96
C LEU A 135 8.94 13.48 16.78
N PRO A 136 7.90 14.18 17.27
CA PRO A 136 6.53 13.84 16.92
C PRO A 136 6.34 14.04 15.41
N GLY A 137 5.59 13.13 14.80
CA GLY A 137 5.22 13.16 13.40
C GLY A 137 3.81 12.63 13.19
N GLN A 138 3.38 12.69 11.94
CA GLN A 138 2.09 12.17 11.51
C GLN A 138 2.31 11.19 10.36
N ARG A 139 1.46 10.16 10.29
CA ARG A 139 1.41 9.21 9.18
C ARG A 139 -0.05 8.94 8.85
N ASP A 140 -0.38 8.97 7.57
CA ASP A 140 -1.67 8.46 7.11
C ASP A 140 -1.66 6.94 7.27
N ALA A 141 -2.54 6.45 8.13
CA ALA A 141 -2.83 5.03 8.25
C ALA A 141 -4.09 4.73 7.44
N ASP A 142 -3.97 3.74 6.57
CA ASP A 142 -5.12 3.14 5.90
C ASP A 142 -5.86 2.26 6.92
N LEU A 143 -7.12 2.60 7.20
CA LEU A 143 -8.00 1.82 8.07
C LEU A 143 -8.83 0.81 7.27
N GLY A 144 -8.58 0.68 5.98
CA GLY A 144 -9.36 -0.14 5.06
C GLY A 144 -10.63 0.56 4.61
N LEU A 145 -11.57 -0.23 4.09
CA LEU A 145 -12.84 0.28 3.59
C LEU A 145 -13.84 0.49 4.71
N VAL A 146 -14.38 1.70 4.79
CA VAL A 146 -15.45 2.06 5.73
C VAL A 146 -16.71 2.40 4.96
N GLU A 147 -17.86 1.91 5.43
CA GLU A 147 -19.17 2.31 4.91
C GLU A 147 -19.55 3.67 5.49
N SER A 148 -19.99 4.58 4.61
CA SER A 148 -20.49 5.90 4.99
C SER A 148 -21.80 5.83 5.76
N ASP A 149 -22.14 6.93 6.44
CA ASP A 149 -23.53 7.20 6.80
C ASP A 149 -24.41 7.27 5.54
N GLU A 150 -25.73 7.23 5.73
CA GLU A 150 -26.67 7.36 4.62
C GLU A 150 -26.63 8.79 4.07
N VAL A 151 -26.39 8.91 2.77
CA VAL A 151 -26.30 10.17 2.03
C VAL A 151 -27.33 10.23 0.90
N LEU A 152 -27.64 11.45 0.44
CA LEU A 152 -28.46 11.65 -0.76
C LEU A 152 -27.62 11.32 -2.00
N LEU A 153 -28.04 10.29 -2.75
CA LEU A 153 -27.36 9.85 -3.97
C LEU A 153 -27.81 10.66 -5.20
N ALA A 154 -29.11 10.90 -5.32
CA ALA A 154 -29.71 11.67 -6.40
C ALA A 154 -31.09 12.17 -5.99
N SER A 155 -31.54 13.28 -6.58
CA SER A 155 -32.90 13.76 -6.38
C SER A 155 -33.40 14.54 -7.58
N TYR A 156 -34.73 14.57 -7.70
CA TYR A 156 -35.43 15.48 -8.58
C TYR A 156 -36.70 15.97 -7.89
N ARG A 157 -36.79 17.30 -7.68
CA ARG A 157 -37.87 17.98 -6.93
C ARG A 157 -38.58 19.05 -7.77
N GLY A 158 -38.60 18.92 -9.10
CA GLY A 158 -39.17 19.94 -9.98
C GLY A 158 -40.70 20.10 -9.86
N ALA A 159 -41.27 20.99 -10.68
CA ALA A 159 -42.72 21.17 -10.74
C ALA A 159 -43.40 19.90 -11.26
N SER A 160 -44.52 19.56 -10.64
CA SER A 160 -45.25 18.32 -10.88
C SER A 160 -46.48 18.53 -11.74
N ASP A 161 -46.57 17.75 -12.81
CA ASP A 161 -47.78 17.48 -13.58
C ASP A 161 -48.06 15.98 -13.43
N GLY A 162 -49.10 15.61 -12.68
CA GLY A 162 -49.33 14.23 -12.28
C GLY A 162 -49.33 13.24 -13.46
N ASN A 163 -48.65 12.10 -13.32
CA ASN A 163 -48.74 10.97 -14.24
C ASN A 163 -49.50 9.80 -13.58
N THR A 164 -50.18 9.00 -14.39
CA THR A 164 -50.85 7.79 -13.92
C THR A 164 -50.05 6.57 -14.37
N VAL A 165 -49.67 5.70 -13.43
CA VAL A 165 -49.07 4.40 -13.73
C VAL A 165 -50.19 3.47 -14.17
N MET A 166 -50.43 3.42 -15.48
CA MET A 166 -51.47 2.59 -16.06
C MET A 166 -51.15 1.09 -15.94
N ASN A 167 -52.20 0.27 -15.95
CA ASN A 167 -52.11 -1.18 -15.91
C ASN A 167 -51.00 -1.74 -16.84
N GLY A 168 -50.07 -2.53 -16.29
CA GLY A 168 -49.02 -3.22 -17.05
C GLY A 168 -47.93 -2.34 -17.65
N LEU A 169 -47.84 -1.06 -17.25
CA LEU A 169 -46.70 -0.20 -17.55
C LEU A 169 -45.87 0.01 -16.28
N GLY A 170 -44.55 -0.02 -16.43
CA GLY A 170 -43.61 0.41 -15.39
C GLY A 170 -43.13 1.83 -15.69
N LEU A 171 -43.05 2.69 -14.68
CA LEU A 171 -42.40 4.00 -14.80
C LEU A 171 -41.05 3.95 -14.08
N GLY A 172 -39.97 4.21 -14.80
CA GLY A 172 -38.60 4.19 -14.32
C GLY A 172 -37.97 5.57 -14.36
N MET A 173 -37.15 5.85 -13.36
CA MET A 173 -36.29 7.03 -13.31
C MET A 173 -34.85 6.59 -13.12
N SER A 174 -34.01 6.86 -14.12
CA SER A 174 -32.58 6.52 -14.05
C SER A 174 -31.73 7.70 -13.58
N PHE A 175 -30.69 7.42 -12.81
CA PHE A 175 -29.71 8.39 -12.34
C PHE A 175 -28.32 7.76 -12.16
N VAL A 176 -27.30 8.61 -12.18
CA VAL A 176 -25.94 8.28 -11.71
C VAL A 176 -25.79 8.92 -10.32
N PRO A 177 -25.36 8.18 -9.28
CA PRO A 177 -25.25 8.74 -7.95
C PRO A 177 -24.12 9.76 -7.84
N SER A 178 -24.33 10.80 -7.06
CA SER A 178 -23.30 11.77 -6.65
C SER A 178 -22.59 11.25 -5.40
N ILE A 179 -21.48 10.52 -5.58
CA ILE A 179 -20.64 9.97 -4.50
C ILE A 179 -19.20 10.48 -4.62
N PRO A 180 -18.39 10.45 -3.53
CA PRO A 180 -16.98 10.83 -3.59
C PRO A 180 -16.20 10.03 -4.65
N ALA A 181 -15.19 10.67 -5.24
CA ALA A 181 -14.40 10.08 -6.33
C ALA A 181 -13.56 8.85 -5.90
N ASP A 182 -13.29 8.72 -4.61
CA ASP A 182 -12.55 7.61 -4.00
C ASP A 182 -13.45 6.48 -3.46
N ALA A 183 -14.78 6.60 -3.60
CA ALA A 183 -15.68 5.51 -3.30
C ALA A 183 -15.35 4.28 -4.17
N GLN A 184 -15.43 3.08 -3.61
CA GLN A 184 -15.20 1.82 -4.32
C GLN A 184 -16.50 1.08 -4.63
N SER A 185 -17.52 1.26 -3.80
CA SER A 185 -18.85 0.71 -4.03
C SER A 185 -19.92 1.58 -3.39
N TRP A 186 -21.16 1.45 -3.84
CA TRP A 186 -22.31 2.15 -3.27
C TRP A 186 -23.60 1.34 -3.45
N ARG A 187 -24.62 1.60 -2.63
CA ARG A 187 -25.93 0.94 -2.74
C ARG A 187 -27.06 1.88 -2.34
N VAL A 188 -28.22 1.71 -2.95
CA VAL A 188 -29.47 2.39 -2.55
C VAL A 188 -30.02 1.71 -1.31
N THR A 189 -30.26 2.45 -0.24
CA THR A 189 -30.84 1.93 1.01
C THR A 189 -32.29 2.37 1.19
N ARG A 190 -32.65 3.52 0.60
CA ARG A 190 -33.97 4.14 0.77
C ARG A 190 -34.29 5.05 -0.41
N ALA A 191 -35.56 5.13 -0.78
CA ALA A 191 -36.05 6.10 -1.73
C ALA A 191 -37.31 6.79 -1.20
N ARG A 192 -37.48 8.06 -1.56
CA ARG A 192 -38.73 8.80 -1.39
C ARG A 192 -39.28 9.10 -2.77
N LEU A 193 -40.56 8.81 -2.98
CA LEU A 193 -41.24 8.98 -4.25
C LEU A 193 -42.51 9.80 -4.01
N TRP A 194 -42.83 10.73 -4.92
CA TRP A 194 -44.11 11.43 -4.84
C TRP A 194 -45.21 10.59 -5.48
N LEU A 195 -46.03 9.94 -4.66
CA LEU A 195 -47.05 8.99 -5.08
C LEU A 195 -48.43 9.45 -4.61
N LYS A 196 -49.49 9.05 -5.31
CA LYS A 196 -50.89 9.25 -4.92
C LYS A 196 -51.72 7.99 -5.18
N SER A 197 -52.85 7.87 -4.50
CA SER A 197 -53.88 6.90 -4.90
C SER A 197 -54.62 7.38 -6.16
N GLU A 198 -55.06 6.45 -6.99
CA GLU A 198 -55.80 6.66 -8.23
C GLU A 198 -57.01 5.70 -8.31
N GLY A 199 -58.21 6.25 -8.11
CA GLY A 199 -59.44 5.45 -8.14
C GLY A 199 -59.70 4.73 -6.80
N THR A 200 -60.02 3.43 -6.87
CA THR A 200 -60.25 2.59 -5.68
C THR A 200 -58.92 2.17 -5.08
N ALA A 201 -58.69 2.45 -3.78
CA ALA A 201 -57.42 2.21 -3.09
C ALA A 201 -57.12 0.73 -2.78
N ASP A 202 -57.18 -0.14 -3.78
CA ASP A 202 -56.91 -1.58 -3.71
C ASP A 202 -55.66 -1.99 -4.53
N GLY A 203 -55.00 -1.04 -5.17
CA GLY A 203 -53.77 -1.22 -5.92
C GLY A 203 -52.61 -1.72 -5.06
N VAL A 204 -51.83 -2.64 -5.63
CA VAL A 204 -50.55 -3.09 -5.08
C VAL A 204 -49.50 -2.89 -6.15
N GLY A 205 -48.42 -2.19 -5.81
CA GLY A 205 -47.26 -2.00 -6.66
C GLY A 205 -45.98 -2.41 -5.98
N ASN A 206 -44.92 -2.45 -6.77
CA ASN A 206 -43.57 -2.66 -6.29
C ASN A 206 -42.69 -1.54 -6.81
N VAL A 207 -41.77 -1.09 -5.96
CA VAL A 207 -40.67 -0.23 -6.35
C VAL A 207 -39.43 -1.09 -6.43
N TYR A 208 -38.75 -1.03 -7.56
CA TYR A 208 -37.53 -1.75 -7.83
C TYR A 208 -36.36 -0.78 -7.94
N VAL A 209 -35.20 -1.21 -7.46
CA VAL A 209 -33.91 -0.65 -7.86
C VAL A 209 -33.38 -1.55 -8.95
N MET A 210 -33.11 -1.04 -10.14
CA MET A 210 -32.60 -1.80 -11.28
C MET A 210 -31.30 -1.19 -11.80
N PRO A 211 -30.36 -1.96 -12.37
CA PRO A 211 -29.28 -1.38 -13.16
C PRO A 211 -29.86 -0.63 -14.35
N ALA A 212 -29.22 0.46 -14.76
CA ALA A 212 -29.49 1.10 -16.03
C ALA A 212 -28.30 0.98 -16.97
N THR A 213 -28.53 1.12 -18.28
CA THR A 213 -27.48 1.25 -19.30
C THR A 213 -26.90 2.67 -19.28
N ASP A 214 -25.83 2.92 -20.02
CA ASP A 214 -25.27 4.27 -20.19
C ASP A 214 -26.24 5.25 -20.86
N ALA A 215 -27.19 4.74 -21.65
CA ALA A 215 -28.32 5.50 -22.19
C ALA A 215 -29.42 5.79 -21.14
N LEU A 216 -29.17 5.50 -19.86
CA LEU A 216 -30.11 5.68 -18.74
C LEU A 216 -31.42 4.89 -18.90
N ILE A 217 -31.35 3.73 -19.55
CA ILE A 217 -32.49 2.82 -19.71
C ILE A 217 -32.39 1.69 -18.68
N PRO A 218 -33.43 1.42 -17.88
CA PRO A 218 -33.41 0.31 -16.93
C PRO A 218 -33.23 -1.04 -17.64
N THR A 219 -32.58 -1.98 -16.96
CA THR A 219 -32.47 -3.38 -17.40
C THR A 219 -33.59 -4.22 -16.79
N SER A 220 -33.61 -5.53 -17.05
CA SER A 220 -34.67 -6.44 -16.59
C SER A 220 -34.43 -7.08 -15.22
N THR A 221 -33.26 -6.88 -14.61
CA THR A 221 -32.88 -7.54 -13.34
C THR A 221 -32.98 -6.56 -12.18
N ALA A 222 -33.81 -6.88 -11.16
CA ALA A 222 -33.90 -6.07 -9.96
C ALA A 222 -32.71 -6.31 -9.00
N LEU A 223 -32.10 -5.23 -8.50
CA LEU A 223 -31.11 -5.23 -7.41
C LEU A 223 -31.78 -5.27 -6.04
N ALA A 224 -32.96 -4.68 -5.93
CA ALA A 224 -33.83 -4.70 -4.76
C ALA A 224 -35.27 -4.43 -5.17
N SER A 225 -36.22 -4.82 -4.31
CA SER A 225 -37.63 -4.47 -4.47
C SER A 225 -38.31 -4.24 -3.13
N SER A 226 -39.35 -3.42 -3.12
CA SER A 226 -40.21 -3.23 -1.96
C SER A 226 -41.66 -2.98 -2.41
N THR A 227 -42.61 -3.52 -1.66
CA THR A 227 -44.04 -3.48 -2.00
C THR A 227 -44.71 -2.25 -1.41
N ILE A 228 -45.51 -1.58 -2.23
CA ILE A 228 -46.36 -0.44 -1.86
C ILE A 228 -47.83 -0.87 -2.03
N ARG A 229 -48.66 -0.49 -1.07
CA ARG A 229 -50.12 -0.62 -1.15
C ARG A 229 -50.72 0.76 -1.30
N GLU A 230 -51.67 0.87 -2.20
CA GLU A 230 -52.33 2.13 -2.54
C GLU A 230 -53.12 2.72 -1.37
N ASN A 231 -53.66 1.86 -0.48
CA ASN A 231 -54.35 2.29 0.73
C ASN A 231 -53.45 3.03 1.76
N MET A 232 -52.13 3.05 1.54
CA MET A 232 -51.18 3.85 2.32
C MET A 232 -50.91 5.22 1.67
N LEU A 233 -51.44 5.47 0.47
CA LEU A 233 -51.26 6.70 -0.29
C LEU A 233 -52.46 7.63 -0.11
N THR A 234 -52.21 8.94 -0.19
CA THR A 234 -53.26 9.96 -0.16
C THR A 234 -53.68 10.33 -1.59
N SER A 235 -54.92 10.78 -1.77
CA SER A 235 -55.46 11.19 -3.08
C SER A 235 -54.80 12.47 -3.61
N GLY A 236 -54.36 13.37 -2.71
CA GLY A 236 -53.63 14.60 -3.06
C GLY A 236 -52.15 14.38 -3.41
N GLY A 237 -51.66 13.16 -3.22
CA GLY A 237 -50.25 12.81 -3.36
C GLY A 237 -49.38 13.31 -2.21
N GLY A 238 -48.23 12.66 -2.06
CA GLY A 238 -47.24 13.03 -1.07
C GLY A 238 -45.98 12.19 -1.19
N TRP A 239 -44.95 12.58 -0.45
CA TRP A 239 -43.73 11.80 -0.34
C TRP A 239 -44.00 10.50 0.42
N PHE A 240 -43.91 9.38 -0.30
CA PHE A 240 -43.94 8.04 0.25
C PHE A 240 -42.52 7.49 0.35
N GLU A 241 -42.17 6.91 1.49
CA GLU A 241 -40.85 6.34 1.74
C GLU A 241 -40.83 4.84 1.50
N VAL A 242 -39.76 4.38 0.86
CA VAL A 242 -39.50 2.98 0.53
C VAL A 242 -38.10 2.61 1.01
N VAL A 243 -37.99 1.54 1.80
CA VAL A 243 -36.71 1.05 2.31
C VAL A 243 -36.29 -0.21 1.54
N PHE A 244 -35.01 -0.30 1.21
CA PHE A 244 -34.37 -1.44 0.52
C PHE A 244 -33.30 -2.06 1.42
N PRO A 245 -33.68 -3.00 2.32
CA PRO A 245 -32.74 -3.55 3.30
C PRO A 245 -31.59 -4.35 2.66
N THR A 246 -31.78 -4.87 1.45
CA THR A 246 -30.86 -5.81 0.79
C THR A 246 -30.50 -5.40 -0.65
N CYS A 247 -30.25 -4.12 -0.91
CA CYS A 247 -29.80 -3.71 -2.25
C CYS A 247 -28.36 -4.14 -2.54
N VAL A 248 -28.17 -4.79 -3.68
CA VAL A 248 -26.86 -5.18 -4.20
C VAL A 248 -26.01 -3.93 -4.47
N ALA A 249 -24.76 -3.94 -4.01
CA ALA A 249 -23.82 -2.85 -4.22
C ALA A 249 -23.37 -2.74 -5.68
N ARG A 250 -23.01 -1.53 -6.08
CA ARG A 250 -22.64 -1.13 -7.44
C ARG A 250 -21.31 -0.40 -7.43
N THR A 251 -20.60 -0.47 -8.55
CA THR A 251 -19.36 0.29 -8.75
C THR A 251 -19.70 1.76 -9.02
N PRO A 252 -18.89 2.74 -8.56
CA PRO A 252 -19.05 4.14 -8.93
C PRO A 252 -19.22 4.36 -10.42
N GLY A 253 -20.04 5.34 -10.79
CA GLY A 253 -20.34 5.69 -12.18
C GLY A 253 -21.37 4.79 -12.88
N GLN A 254 -21.70 3.62 -12.34
CA GLN A 254 -22.76 2.78 -12.91
C GLN A 254 -24.14 3.40 -12.65
N PRO A 255 -24.98 3.64 -13.66
CA PRO A 255 -26.30 4.19 -13.45
C PRO A 255 -27.27 3.12 -12.90
N VAL A 256 -28.26 3.57 -12.14
CA VAL A 256 -29.39 2.73 -11.67
C VAL A 256 -30.70 3.44 -11.97
N ALA A 257 -31.79 2.69 -11.91
CA ALA A 257 -33.14 3.18 -12.04
C ALA A 257 -34.01 2.82 -10.85
N LEU A 258 -34.84 3.77 -10.40
CA LEU A 258 -35.98 3.53 -9.54
C LEU A 258 -37.20 3.29 -10.42
N VAL A 259 -37.78 2.09 -10.33
CA VAL A 259 -38.87 1.65 -11.18
C VAL A 259 -40.10 1.35 -10.34
N ILE A 260 -41.22 2.00 -10.63
CA ILE A 260 -42.52 1.72 -10.04
C ILE A 260 -43.30 0.87 -11.05
N ALA A 261 -43.77 -0.30 -10.62
CA ALA A 261 -44.64 -1.13 -11.44
C ALA A 261 -45.82 -1.66 -10.61
N ARG A 262 -47.00 -1.69 -11.22
CA ARG A 262 -48.18 -2.32 -10.64
C ARG A 262 -48.03 -3.83 -10.63
N SER A 263 -48.41 -4.46 -9.52
CA SER A 263 -48.46 -5.91 -9.33
C SER A 263 -49.89 -6.45 -9.42
N SER A 264 -50.87 -5.78 -8.81
CA SER A 264 -52.30 -6.17 -8.79
C SER A 264 -53.21 -4.99 -8.40
N GLY A 265 -54.53 -5.17 -8.38
CA GLY A 265 -55.50 -4.15 -7.92
C GLY A 265 -55.71 -3.00 -8.91
N SER A 266 -56.09 -1.81 -8.46
CA SER A 266 -56.19 -0.59 -9.27
C SER A 266 -54.84 0.00 -9.68
N ASP A 267 -54.87 1.02 -10.53
CA ASP A 267 -53.68 1.75 -10.98
C ASP A 267 -53.08 2.60 -9.86
N LEU A 268 -51.77 2.89 -9.95
CA LEU A 268 -51.09 3.75 -8.98
C LEU A 268 -50.80 5.11 -9.62
N GLY A 269 -50.99 6.20 -8.87
CA GLY A 269 -50.57 7.53 -9.34
C GLY A 269 -49.13 7.81 -8.96
N ALA A 270 -48.33 8.29 -9.92
CA ALA A 270 -46.95 8.74 -9.68
C ALA A 270 -46.74 10.11 -10.33
N TRP A 271 -46.32 11.12 -9.57
CA TRP A 271 -46.14 12.45 -10.17
C TRP A 271 -44.80 12.57 -10.88
N GLY A 272 -44.84 13.13 -12.08
CA GLY A 272 -43.64 13.60 -12.78
C GLY A 272 -43.80 15.06 -13.18
N SER A 273 -42.83 15.65 -13.86
CA SER A 273 -43.00 16.95 -14.53
C SER A 273 -43.47 16.72 -15.96
N ALA A 274 -44.19 17.64 -16.61
CA ALA A 274 -44.47 17.52 -18.05
C ALA A 274 -43.39 18.19 -18.94
N SER A 275 -42.52 19.04 -18.37
CA SER A 275 -41.67 19.96 -19.16
C SER A 275 -40.24 20.14 -18.63
N ALA A 276 -39.70 19.17 -17.89
CA ALA A 276 -38.36 19.35 -17.32
C ALA A 276 -37.26 18.91 -18.28
N VAL A 277 -36.65 19.89 -18.95
CA VAL A 277 -35.45 19.70 -19.76
C VAL A 277 -34.22 19.97 -18.89
N GLY A 278 -33.25 19.04 -18.85
CA GLY A 278 -31.89 19.36 -18.39
C GLY A 278 -31.31 18.63 -17.17
N HIS A 279 -32.00 17.68 -16.54
CA HIS A 279 -31.50 17.05 -15.30
C HIS A 279 -30.80 15.70 -15.45
N GLY A 280 -30.34 15.34 -16.67
CA GLY A 280 -29.64 14.07 -16.89
C GLY A 280 -30.47 12.85 -16.48
N SER A 281 -31.79 13.00 -16.41
CA SER A 281 -32.72 12.02 -15.89
C SER A 281 -33.77 11.74 -16.96
N THR A 282 -33.74 10.53 -17.47
CA THR A 282 -34.66 10.07 -18.53
C THR A 282 -35.71 9.21 -17.85
N MET A 283 -36.99 9.59 -17.99
CA MET A 283 -38.05 8.67 -17.60
C MET A 283 -38.11 7.55 -18.63
N ALA A 284 -38.07 6.32 -18.16
CA ALA A 284 -38.25 5.13 -18.97
C ALA A 284 -39.64 4.57 -18.71
N ARG A 285 -40.36 4.22 -19.78
CA ARG A 285 -41.65 3.52 -19.70
C ARG A 285 -41.46 2.10 -20.18
N ALA A 286 -41.81 1.12 -19.35
CA ALA A 286 -41.78 -0.28 -19.77
C ALA A 286 -42.98 -0.56 -20.67
N THR A 287 -42.76 -1.15 -21.84
CA THR A 287 -43.83 -1.73 -22.66
C THR A 287 -44.15 -3.14 -22.17
N ARG A 288 -45.39 -3.60 -22.35
CA ARG A 288 -45.80 -4.96 -21.94
C ARG A 288 -45.11 -6.05 -22.77
N PRO A 289 -44.79 -7.23 -22.19
CA PRO A 289 -44.88 -7.60 -20.76
C PRO A 289 -43.83 -6.88 -19.90
N LEU A 290 -44.13 -6.66 -18.61
CA LEU A 290 -43.34 -5.85 -17.68
C LEU A 290 -41.83 -6.17 -17.76
N PHE A 291 -41.02 -5.12 -17.93
CA PHE A 291 -39.55 -5.12 -17.99
C PHE A 291 -38.90 -5.76 -19.23
N MET A 292 -39.66 -6.12 -20.27
CA MET A 292 -39.06 -6.69 -21.50
C MET A 292 -38.47 -5.64 -22.44
N SER A 293 -39.07 -4.45 -22.51
CA SER A 293 -38.52 -3.33 -23.27
C SER A 293 -38.92 -1.99 -22.66
N TRP A 294 -38.05 -1.00 -22.86
CA TRP A 294 -38.17 0.33 -22.28
C TRP A 294 -38.11 1.38 -23.38
N SER A 295 -39.00 2.36 -23.33
CA SER A 295 -38.93 3.56 -24.15
C SER A 295 -38.57 4.76 -23.28
N SER A 296 -37.57 5.55 -23.71
CA SER A 296 -37.25 6.83 -23.07
C SER A 296 -38.26 7.89 -23.46
N SER A 297 -38.76 8.64 -22.48
CA SER A 297 -39.49 9.89 -22.68
C SER A 297 -38.68 11.04 -22.09
N VAL A 298 -38.29 11.98 -22.94
CA VAL A 298 -37.61 13.21 -22.55
C VAL A 298 -38.63 14.18 -21.97
N GLY A 299 -38.25 14.95 -20.95
CA GLY A 299 -39.09 16.03 -20.40
C GLY A 299 -40.04 15.60 -19.28
N GLN A 300 -40.08 14.32 -18.91
CA GLN A 300 -41.04 13.79 -17.96
C GLN A 300 -40.47 13.09 -16.71
N PRO A 301 -39.56 13.71 -15.95
CA PRO A 301 -38.98 13.08 -14.77
C PRO A 301 -40.00 12.89 -13.63
N LEU A 302 -40.04 11.70 -13.03
CA LEU A 302 -40.67 11.43 -11.73
C LEU A 302 -40.02 12.24 -10.60
N LEU A 303 -40.80 12.67 -9.61
CA LEU A 303 -40.27 13.25 -8.38
C LEU A 303 -39.72 12.16 -7.46
N PHE A 304 -38.44 12.25 -7.13
CA PHE A 304 -37.77 11.25 -6.31
C PHE A 304 -36.62 11.82 -5.47
N GLU A 305 -36.29 11.09 -4.41
CA GLU A 305 -35.04 11.20 -3.68
C GLU A 305 -34.50 9.80 -3.45
N ALA A 306 -33.28 9.54 -3.92
CA ALA A 306 -32.58 8.27 -3.69
C ALA A 306 -31.51 8.49 -2.62
N TYR A 307 -31.54 7.68 -1.58
CA TYR A 307 -30.57 7.67 -0.50
C TYR A 307 -29.81 6.34 -0.49
N GLY A 308 -28.58 6.39 0.00
CA GLY A 308 -27.72 5.23 0.00
C GLY A 308 -26.48 5.40 0.83
N ARG A 309 -25.67 4.35 0.84
CA ARG A 309 -24.35 4.33 1.48
C ARG A 309 -23.30 3.98 0.44
N TYR A 310 -22.08 4.45 0.66
CA TYR A 310 -20.92 4.08 -0.15
C TYR A 310 -19.79 3.57 0.74
N THR A 311 -18.93 2.73 0.20
CA THR A 311 -17.70 2.30 0.86
C THR A 311 -16.53 3.05 0.24
N ALA A 312 -15.72 3.72 1.05
CA ALA A 312 -14.51 4.42 0.62
C ALA A 312 -13.33 4.05 1.52
N PRO A 313 -12.07 4.19 1.06
CA PRO A 313 -10.90 4.07 1.91
C PRO A 313 -10.99 5.08 3.06
N SER A 314 -10.91 4.60 4.30
CA SER A 314 -10.80 5.47 5.46
C SER A 314 -9.33 5.69 5.77
N ARG A 315 -8.91 6.95 5.78
CA ARG A 315 -7.57 7.34 6.19
C ARG A 315 -7.69 8.09 7.50
N THR A 316 -6.88 7.69 8.47
CA THR A 316 -6.70 8.48 9.69
C THR A 316 -5.26 8.93 9.81
N VAL A 317 -5.07 10.13 10.33
CA VAL A 317 -3.76 10.65 10.64
C VAL A 317 -3.34 10.08 11.99
N GLN A 318 -2.46 9.08 11.99
CA GLN A 318 -1.89 8.55 13.22
C GLN A 318 -0.69 9.40 13.65
N ALA A 319 -0.68 9.77 14.93
CA ALA A 319 0.51 10.33 15.56
C ALA A 319 1.58 9.22 15.62
N VAL A 320 2.76 9.51 15.11
CA VAL A 320 3.90 8.59 15.10
C VAL A 320 5.12 9.28 15.68
N THR A 321 5.98 8.53 16.35
CA THR A 321 7.28 9.03 16.80
C THR A 321 8.30 8.72 15.71
N ARG A 322 9.05 9.72 15.22
CA ARG A 322 10.07 9.54 14.18
C ARG A 322 11.46 9.69 14.76
N LEU A 323 12.37 8.79 14.40
CA LEU A 323 13.78 8.93 14.76
C LEU A 323 14.40 10.04 13.92
N HIS A 324 14.75 11.16 14.53
CA HIS A 324 15.31 12.32 13.82
C HIS A 324 16.84 12.32 13.81
N ARG A 325 17.46 11.87 14.90
CA ARG A 325 18.90 11.78 15.04
C ARG A 325 19.29 10.63 15.95
N ALA A 326 20.33 9.90 15.58
CA ALA A 326 20.97 8.94 16.47
C ALA A 326 22.42 9.33 16.69
N THR A 327 22.86 9.37 17.94
CA THR A 327 24.26 9.56 18.30
C THR A 327 24.81 8.22 18.77
N ILE A 328 25.74 7.66 18.01
CA ILE A 328 26.40 6.39 18.30
C ILE A 328 27.77 6.66 18.91
N THR A 329 28.08 6.01 20.01
CA THR A 329 29.40 6.05 20.64
C THR A 329 29.93 4.63 20.84
N ILE A 330 31.14 4.36 20.35
CA ILE A 330 31.88 3.12 20.59
C ILE A 330 33.22 3.48 21.21
N LYS A 331 33.56 2.79 22.30
CA LYS A 331 34.89 2.79 22.90
C LYS A 331 35.55 1.44 22.63
N SER A 332 36.67 1.44 21.92
CA SER A 332 37.56 0.28 21.77
C SER A 332 38.77 0.44 22.70
N GLU A 333 39.73 -0.49 22.68
CA GLU A 333 40.86 -0.55 23.62
C GLU A 333 41.56 0.81 23.84
N ASN A 334 41.80 1.58 22.77
CA ASN A 334 42.54 2.86 22.84
C ASN A 334 41.83 4.04 22.15
N HIS A 335 40.60 3.85 21.64
CA HIS A 335 39.91 4.86 20.85
C HIS A 335 38.46 5.04 21.29
N VAL A 336 38.01 6.30 21.27
CA VAL A 336 36.60 6.66 21.43
C VAL A 336 36.16 7.27 20.11
N HIS A 337 35.13 6.70 19.52
CA HIS A 337 34.52 7.20 18.29
C HIS A 337 33.08 7.58 18.62
N SER A 338 32.69 8.79 18.21
CA SER A 338 31.32 9.26 18.32
C SER A 338 30.88 9.85 16.99
N MET A 339 29.66 9.53 16.57
CA MET A 339 29.07 10.03 15.34
C MET A 339 27.57 10.27 15.53
N SER A 340 27.09 11.39 14.99
CA SER A 340 25.67 11.67 14.88
C SER A 340 25.19 11.45 13.45
N VAL A 341 24.12 10.69 13.30
CA VAL A 341 23.44 10.42 12.03
C VAL A 341 22.12 11.19 12.06
N TRP A 342 21.93 12.08 11.09
CA TRP A 342 20.69 12.84 10.90
C TRP A 342 19.78 12.11 9.92
N LEU A 343 18.48 12.07 10.22
CA LEU A 343 17.47 11.32 9.49
C LEU A 343 16.33 12.29 9.12
N PRO A 344 16.42 12.99 7.97
CA PRO A 344 15.53 14.10 7.62
C PRO A 344 14.05 13.70 7.54
N SER A 345 13.79 12.49 7.05
CA SER A 345 12.46 11.89 6.91
C SER A 345 12.25 10.73 7.88
N GLY A 346 13.01 10.71 8.98
CA GLY A 346 13.44 9.49 9.65
C GLY A 346 12.36 8.46 10.01
N PRO A 347 12.80 7.19 10.17
CA PRO A 347 11.91 6.05 10.30
C PRO A 347 10.97 6.18 11.50
N THR A 348 9.79 5.58 11.39
CA THR A 348 8.88 5.46 12.54
C THR A 348 9.49 4.54 13.58
N VAL A 349 9.39 4.94 14.85
CA VAL A 349 9.82 4.19 16.03
C VAL A 349 8.56 3.75 16.79
N PRO A 350 8.48 2.48 17.26
CA PRO A 350 7.36 1.97 18.03
C PRO A 350 7.16 2.67 19.38
#